data_AF-S6V367-F1
#
_entry.id   AF-S6V367-F1
#
_cell.length_a   1.000
_cell.length_b   1.000
_cell.length_c   1.000
_cell.angle_alpha   90.00
_cell.angle_beta   90.00
_cell.angle_gamma   90.00
#
_symmetry.space_group_name_H-M   'P 1'
#
loop_
_entity.id
_entity.type
_entity.pdbx_description
1 polymer ?
#
loop_
_entity_poly.entity_id
_entity_poly.type
_entity_poly.pdbx_seq_one_letter_code
_entity_poly.pdbx_strand_id
1 'polypeptide(L)' 'MSPRALEILKRLIAFDTVSSEPNMALIEYVRELLASKGIESLIVKDETGKKANLFASTGPRDVPGVLLSGHTDVV' A
#
# COMPACT_ATOMS: atom_id res chain seq x y z
N MET A 1 13.69 4.21 16.01
CA MET A 1 12.88 4.16 14.78
C MET A 1 13.21 5.38 13.94
N SER A 2 13.35 5.28 12.61
CA SER A 2 13.72 6.47 11.82
C SER A 2 12.58 7.52 11.84
N PRO A 3 12.88 8.83 11.87
CA PRO A 3 11.85 9.87 11.87
C PRO A 3 10.85 9.72 10.71
N ARG A 4 11.35 9.36 9.53
CA ARG A 4 10.53 9.12 8.32
C ARG A 4 9.62 7.89 8.44
N ALA A 5 10.11 6.80 9.03
CA ALA A 5 9.28 5.61 9.23
C ALA A 5 8.11 5.91 10.19
N LEU A 6 8.37 6.70 11.24
CA LEU A 6 7.33 7.12 12.18
C LEU A 6 6.30 8.05 11.50
N GLU A 7 6.72 8.96 10.63
CA GLU A 7 5.81 9.84 9.88
C GLU A 7 4.90 9.04 8.94
N ILE A 8 5.47 8.10 8.18
CA ILE A 8 4.70 7.22 7.30
C ILE A 8 3.72 6.39 8.13
N LEU A 9 4.17 5.79 9.24
CA LEU A 9 3.29 5.01 10.10
C LEU A 9 2.15 5.87 10.66
N LYS A 10 2.43 7.07 11.16
CA LYS A 10 1.41 8.02 11.63
C LYS A 10 0.37 8.33 10.57
N ARG A 11 0.78 8.46 9.30
CA ARG A 11 -0.15 8.69 8.20
C ARG A 11 -0.98 7.45 7.87
N LEU A 12 -0.37 6.27 7.87
CA LEU A 12 -1.05 5.00 7.61
C LEU A 12 -2.13 4.70 8.65
N ILE A 13 -1.84 4.87 9.95
CA ILE A 13 -2.81 4.60 11.02
C ILE A 13 -3.91 5.66 11.15
N ALA A 14 -3.80 6.78 10.43
CA ALA A 14 -4.80 7.84 10.43
C ALA A 14 -5.93 7.60 9.40
N PHE A 15 -5.78 6.60 8.52
CA PHE A 15 -6.86 6.16 7.64
C PHE A 15 -7.79 5.21 8.41
N ASP A 16 -9.09 5.43 8.26
CA ASP A 16 -10.10 4.51 8.78
C ASP A 16 -10.23 3.31 7.83
N THR A 17 -9.50 2.24 8.13
CA THR A 17 -9.50 0.98 7.36
C THR A 17 -10.00 -0.19 8.20
N VAL A 18 -10.98 0.06 9.07
CA VAL A 18 -11.75 -1.02 9.69
C VAL A 18 -12.25 -1.94 8.58
N SER A 19 -12.13 -3.26 8.75
CA SER A 19 -12.30 -4.21 7.65
C SER A 19 -13.68 -4.12 6.97
N SER A 20 -14.71 -3.51 7.56
CA SER A 20 -15.98 -3.23 6.88
C SER A 20 -15.94 -2.05 5.90
N GLU A 21 -14.97 -1.14 6.07
CA GLU A 21 -14.88 0.14 5.39
C GLU A 21 -13.99 0.09 4.12
N PRO A 22 -14.16 1.05 3.20
CA PRO A 22 -13.30 1.19 2.02
C PRO A 22 -11.84 1.51 2.39
N ASN A 23 -10.87 0.77 1.83
CA ASN A 23 -9.44 1.03 2.08
C ASN A 23 -8.76 1.87 1.00
N MET A 24 -9.52 2.34 0.00
CA MET A 24 -8.97 3.02 -1.18
C MET A 24 -8.13 4.25 -0.84
N ALA A 25 -8.49 5.04 0.17
CA ALA A 25 -7.72 6.22 0.54
C ALA A 25 -6.29 5.87 1.01
N LEU A 26 -6.13 4.78 1.76
CA LEU A 26 -4.82 4.27 2.17
C LEU A 26 -4.05 3.74 0.96
N ILE A 27 -4.70 2.95 0.10
CA ILE A 27 -4.10 2.38 -1.12
C ILE A 27 -3.56 3.49 -2.04
N GLU A 28 -4.34 4.55 -2.24
CA GLU A 28 -3.95 5.70 -3.04
C GLU A 28 -2.74 6.44 -2.45
N TYR A 29 -2.71 6.64 -1.12
CA TYR A 29 -1.54 7.21 -0.44
C TYR A 29 -0.27 6.37 -0.64
N VAL A 30 -0.37 5.05 -0.51
CA VAL A 30 0.77 4.14 -0.72
C VAL A 30 1.22 4.18 -2.17
N ARG A 31 0.30 4.19 -3.15
CA ARG A 31 0.62 4.33 -4.56
C ARG A 31 1.41 5.61 -4.84
N GLU A 32 0.95 6.75 -4.33
CA GLU A 32 1.62 8.04 -4.51
C GLU A 32 3.01 8.07 -3.86
N LEU A 33 3.14 7.50 -2.67
CA LEU A 33 4.41 7.39 -1.97
C LEU A 33 5.43 6.58 -2.79
N LEU A 34 5.02 5.45 -3.36
CA LEU A 34 5.85 4.60 -4.21
C LEU A 34 6.17 5.28 -5.56
N ALA A 35 5.17 5.90 -6.19
CA ALA A 35 5.35 6.65 -7.43
C ALA A 35 6.36 7.80 -7.28
N SER A 36 6.38 8.48 -6.12
CA SER A 36 7.38 9.52 -5.81
C SER A 36 8.83 9.01 -5.80
N LYS A 37 9.02 7.69 -5.83
CA LYS A 37 10.31 6.98 -5.90
C LYS A 37 10.51 6.23 -7.21
N GLY A 38 9.64 6.42 -8.19
CA GLY A 38 9.69 5.73 -9.48
C GLY A 38 9.29 4.26 -9.41
N ILE A 39 8.56 3.85 -8.37
CA ILE A 39 8.06 2.48 -8.22
C ILE A 39 6.61 2.43 -8.68
N GLU A 40 6.36 1.71 -9.77
CA GLU A 40 5.01 1.49 -10.29
C GLU A 40 4.23 0.52 -9.38
N SER A 41 2.94 0.78 -9.20
CA SER A 41 2.04 -0.06 -8.40
C SER A 41 0.84 -0.51 -9.23
N LEU A 42 0.52 -1.79 -9.16
CA LEU A 42 -0.70 -2.39 -9.65
C LEU A 42 -1.76 -2.37 -8.55
N ILE A 43 -2.91 -1.75 -8.81
CA ILE A 43 -4.08 -1.78 -7.92
C ILE A 43 -5.04 -2.86 -8.41
N VAL A 44 -5.35 -3.82 -7.56
CA VAL A 44 -6.32 -4.89 -7.83
C VAL A 44 -7.53 -4.67 -6.94
N LYS A 45 -8.63 -4.19 -7.54
CA LYS A 45 -9.88 -3.90 -6.84
C LYS A 45 -10.73 -5.15 -6.65
N ASP A 46 -11.53 -5.17 -5.60
CA ASP A 46 -12.62 -6.13 -5.44
C ASP A 46 -13.79 -5.83 -6.37
N GLU A 47 -14.80 -6.70 -6.37
CA GLU A 47 -16.01 -6.53 -7.20
C GLU A 47 -16.79 -5.25 -6.86
N THR A 48 -16.71 -4.80 -5.61
CA THR A 48 -17.39 -3.57 -5.16
C THR A 48 -16.65 -2.30 -5.58
N GLY A 49 -15.36 -2.41 -5.92
CA GLY A 49 -14.46 -1.30 -6.19
C GLY A 49 -14.09 -0.47 -4.96
N LYS A 50 -14.60 -0.84 -3.77
CA LYS A 50 -14.38 -0.12 -2.50
C LYS A 50 -13.14 -0.60 -1.77
N LYS A 51 -12.68 -1.82 -2.07
CA LYS A 51 -11.46 -2.38 -1.51
C LYS A 51 -10.48 -2.71 -2.61
N ALA A 52 -9.21 -2.61 -2.29
CA ALA A 52 -8.16 -3.01 -3.20
C ALA A 52 -6.95 -3.57 -2.49
N ASN A 53 -6.25 -4.45 -3.20
CA ASN A 53 -4.88 -4.82 -2.93
C ASN A 53 -3.94 -3.95 -3.78
N LEU A 54 -2.75 -3.69 -3.26
CA LEU A 54 -1.67 -3.01 -3.99
C LEU A 54 -0.49 -3.96 -4.12
N PHE A 55 -0.02 -4.14 -5.34
CA PHE A 55 1.23 -4.83 -5.64
C PHE A 55 2.22 -3.85 -6.24
N ALA A 56 3.46 -3.84 -5.75
CA ALA A 56 4.53 -3.03 -6.30
C ALA A 56 5.83 -3.85 -6.34
N SER A 57 6.63 -3.63 -7.37
CA SER A 57 7.91 -4.30 -7.55
C SER A 57 8.97 -3.30 -8.00
N THR A 58 10.21 -3.50 -7.54
CA THR A 58 11.36 -2.70 -7.90
C THR A 58 12.57 -3.60 -8.14
N GLY A 59 13.46 -3.20 -9.04
CA GLY A 59 14.60 -4.00 -9.48
C GLY A 59 14.37 -4.73 -10.82
N PRO A 60 15.35 -5.55 -11.24
CA PRO A 60 15.28 -6.28 -12.52
C PRO A 60 14.14 -7.29 -12.55
N ARG A 61 13.44 -7.39 -13.69
CA ARG A 61 12.28 -8.30 -13.86
C ARG A 61 12.67 -9.76 -14.06
N ASP A 62 13.92 -10.01 -14.42
CA ASP A 62 14.51 -11.31 -14.78
C ASP A 62 15.29 -11.96 -13.63
N VAL A 63 15.29 -11.33 -12.45
CA VAL A 63 16.01 -11.83 -11.26
C VAL A 63 15.00 -12.24 -10.18
N PRO A 64 15.15 -13.41 -9.54
CA PRO A 64 14.33 -13.78 -8.39
C PRO A 64 14.42 -12.74 -7.27
N GLY A 65 13.27 -12.31 -6.76
CA GLY A 65 13.16 -11.31 -5.71
C GLY A 65 12.65 -11.87 -4.38
N VAL A 66 12.43 -10.98 -3.43
CA VAL A 66 11.76 -11.26 -2.15
C VAL A 66 10.43 -10.53 -2.15
N LEU A 67 9.34 -11.23 -1.81
CA LEU A 67 8.03 -10.61 -1.63
C LEU A 67 7.80 -10.28 -0.15
N LEU A 68 7.59 -9.00 0.14
CA LEU A 68 7.07 -8.56 1.42
C LEU A 68 5.55 -8.41 1.28
N SER A 69 4.80 -9.11 2.13
CA SER A 69 3.34 -9.10 2.13
C SER A 69 2.80 -8.69 3.50
N GLY A 70 1.68 -7.98 3.49
CA GLY A 70 0.97 -7.51 4.68
C GLY A 70 -0.45 -7.07 4.31
N HIS A 71 -1.28 -6.83 5.31
CA HIS A 71 -2.66 -6.36 5.13
C HIS A 71 -2.81 -4.93 5.66
N THR A 72 -3.78 -4.20 5.13
CA THR A 72 -4.02 -2.78 5.44
C THR A 72 -5.25 -2.57 6.30
N ASP A 73 -6.10 -3.57 6.43
CA ASP A 73 -7.31 -3.56 7.21
C ASP A 73 -7.05 -3.94 8.68
N VAL A 74 -7.84 -3.35 9.56
CA VAL A 74 -7.83 -3.60 11.01
C VAL A 74 -9.20 -4.10 11.47
N VAL A 75 -9.22 -4.81 12.61
CA VAL A 75 -10.43 -5.34 13.25
C VAL A 75 -11.13 -4.32 14.12
#